data_AF-A0A938Q621-F1
#
_entry.id   AF-A0A938Q621-F1
#
_cell.length_a   1.000
_cell.length_b   1.000
_cell.length_c   1.000
_cell.angle_alpha   90.00
_cell.angle_beta   90.00
_cell.angle_gamma   90.00
#
_symmetry.space_group_name_H-M   'P 1'
#
loop_
_entity.id
_entity.type
_entity.pdbx_description
1 polymer ?
#
loop_
_entity_poly.entity_id
_entity_poly.type
_entity_poly.pdbx_seq_one_letter_code
_entity_poly.pdbx_strand_id
1 'polypeptide(L)'
;MFRLLLPALLPSWRFFDTIAPSPRIQFALLDHHDEPEPSWHSFRPHPDRLSLGAMIRRLFHNPRWNESLYMVTCAERLLEQPSRFREEEILRRITTAIESGEIGWAPAQARFVRFRILILKRQTGRVTERVMFTSTAARLAPSP
;
A
#
# COMPACT_ATOMS: atom_id res chain seq x y z
N MET A 1 -27.90 -28.92 -6.32
CA MET A 1 -27.42 -28.42 -5.01
C MET A 1 -26.44 -27.24 -5.12
N PHE A 2 -25.39 -27.30 -5.96
CA PHE A 2 -24.41 -26.19 -6.12
C PHE A 2 -24.97 -24.84 -6.65
N ARG A 3 -26.12 -24.87 -7.34
CA ARG A 3 -26.77 -23.68 -7.93
C ARG A 3 -27.31 -22.68 -6.90
N LEU A 4 -27.43 -23.09 -5.62
CA LEU A 4 -27.93 -22.24 -4.52
C LEU A 4 -26.83 -21.56 -3.70
N LEU A 5 -25.56 -21.98 -3.85
CA LEU A 5 -24.45 -21.41 -3.09
C LEU A 5 -23.83 -20.17 -3.77
N LEU A 6 -23.96 -20.08 -5.10
CA LEU A 6 -23.39 -18.99 -5.89
C LEU A 6 -23.85 -17.58 -5.45
N PRO A 7 -25.15 -17.35 -5.15
CA PRO A 7 -25.63 -16.05 -4.69
C PRO A 7 -25.20 -15.72 -3.25
N ALA A 8 -24.98 -16.74 -2.41
CA ALA A 8 -24.56 -16.54 -1.01
C ALA A 8 -23.05 -16.27 -0.88
N LEU A 9 -22.25 -16.73 -1.86
CA LEU A 9 -20.79 -16.53 -1.88
C LEU A 9 -20.38 -15.20 -2.50
N LEU A 10 -21.24 -14.58 -3.31
CA LEU A 10 -20.97 -13.29 -3.95
C LEU A 10 -22.00 -12.28 -3.45
N PRO A 11 -21.75 -11.58 -2.32
CA PRO A 11 -22.64 -10.55 -1.84
C PRO A 11 -22.89 -9.54 -2.97
N SER A 12 -24.15 -9.14 -3.15
CA SER A 12 -24.54 -8.27 -4.26
C SER A 12 -23.72 -6.98 -4.22
N TRP A 13 -23.12 -6.59 -5.35
CA TRP A 13 -22.36 -5.32 -5.49
C TRP A 13 -23.18 -4.05 -5.17
N ARG A 14 -24.48 -4.18 -4.88
CA ARG A 14 -25.38 -3.14 -4.36
C ARG A 14 -25.05 -2.61 -2.96
N PHE A 15 -24.07 -3.18 -2.24
CA PHE A 15 -23.68 -2.70 -0.90
C PHE A 15 -22.81 -1.43 -0.89
N PHE A 16 -22.26 -1.01 -2.03
CA PHE A 16 -21.35 0.14 -2.08
C PHE A 16 -22.03 1.36 -2.69
N ASP A 17 -22.38 2.34 -1.86
CA ASP A 17 -23.03 3.58 -2.29
C ASP A 17 -22.10 4.47 -3.14
N THR A 18 -20.77 4.29 -3.04
CA THR A 18 -19.78 5.03 -3.85
C THR A 18 -18.49 4.23 -4.00
N ILE A 19 -17.95 4.20 -5.23
CA ILE A 19 -16.61 3.63 -5.51
C ILE A 19 -15.63 4.79 -5.60
N ALA A 20 -14.90 5.06 -4.52
CA ALA A 20 -13.84 6.05 -4.49
C ALA A 20 -12.50 5.47 -5.00
N PRO A 21 -11.61 6.30 -5.56
CA PRO A 21 -10.25 5.86 -5.88
C PRO A 21 -9.49 5.41 -4.62
N SER A 22 -8.99 4.18 -4.62
CA SER A 22 -8.21 3.64 -3.50
C SER A 22 -6.81 4.26 -3.44
N PRO A 23 -6.36 4.74 -2.26
CA PRO A 23 -5.02 5.28 -2.10
C PRO A 23 -3.93 4.23 -2.33
N ARG A 24 -2.86 4.66 -2.97
CA ARG A 24 -1.64 3.87 -3.19
C ARG A 24 -0.51 4.46 -2.39
N ILE A 25 0.16 3.63 -1.60
CA ILE A 25 1.33 4.04 -0.84
C ILE A 25 2.57 3.69 -1.66
N GLN A 26 3.40 4.70 -1.90
CA GLN A 26 4.75 4.52 -2.37
C GLN A 26 5.72 4.96 -1.29
N PHE A 27 6.89 4.33 -1.24
CA PHE A 27 7.97 4.69 -0.34
C PHE A 27 9.26 4.90 -1.13
N ALA A 28 10.18 5.66 -0.56
CA ALA A 28 11.51 5.80 -1.08
C ALA A 28 12.51 5.68 0.07
N LEU A 29 13.63 5.06 -0.25
CA LEU A 29 14.78 4.91 0.64
C LEU A 29 15.79 5.99 0.25
N LEU A 30 16.30 6.70 1.24
CA LEU A 30 17.12 7.89 1.05
C LEU A 30 18.45 7.74 1.79
N ASP A 31 19.50 8.29 1.20
CA ASP A 31 20.81 8.38 1.85
C ASP A 31 20.88 9.62 2.75
N HIS A 32 20.18 10.68 2.36
CA HIS A 32 20.10 11.97 3.05
C HIS A 32 18.65 12.36 3.35
N HIS A 33 18.45 13.16 4.41
CA HIS A 33 17.11 13.57 4.84
C HIS A 33 16.34 14.33 3.75
N ASP A 34 17.00 15.19 2.96
CA ASP A 34 16.38 16.10 1.99
C ASP A 34 16.73 15.77 0.54
N GLU A 35 16.82 14.48 0.22
CA GLU A 35 17.07 14.03 -1.15
C GLU A 35 15.94 14.50 -2.09
N PRO A 36 16.26 15.27 -3.15
CA PRO A 36 15.26 15.98 -3.96
C PRO A 36 14.51 15.06 -4.95
N GLU A 37 15.18 14.04 -5.49
CA GLU A 37 14.61 13.12 -6.47
C GLU A 37 14.73 11.66 -6.03
N PRO A 38 13.98 11.26 -5.00
CA PRO A 38 14.11 9.93 -4.46
C PRO A 38 13.43 8.90 -5.36
N SER A 39 14.01 7.70 -5.43
CA SER A 39 13.46 6.60 -6.22
C SER A 39 12.23 5.99 -5.53
N TRP A 40 11.04 6.27 -6.07
CA TRP A 40 9.76 5.84 -5.48
C TRP A 40 9.37 4.42 -5.88
N HIS A 41 9.00 3.63 -4.89
CA HIS A 41 8.62 2.22 -5.03
C HIS A 41 7.24 1.99 -4.44
N SER A 42 6.44 1.14 -5.08
CA SER A 42 5.14 0.76 -4.53
C SER A 42 5.32 -0.13 -3.31
N PHE A 43 4.68 0.20 -2.19
CA PHE A 43 4.83 -0.56 -0.94
C PHE A 43 4.44 -2.03 -1.11
N ARG A 44 3.39 -2.31 -1.90
CA ARG A 44 2.99 -3.67 -2.29
C ARG A 44 2.47 -3.66 -3.72
N PRO A 45 3.33 -3.93 -4.72
CA PRO A 45 2.90 -3.97 -6.11
C PRO A 45 1.88 -5.10 -6.31
N HIS A 46 0.92 -4.84 -7.20
CA HIS A 46 -0.01 -5.89 -7.63
C HIS A 46 0.75 -6.85 -8.54
N PRO A 47 0.55 -8.17 -8.39
CA PRO A 47 1.11 -9.12 -9.34
C PRO A 47 0.41 -8.95 -10.69
N ASP A 48 1.19 -8.89 -11.78
CA ASP A 48 0.66 -8.72 -13.14
C ASP A 48 -0.20 -9.90 -13.59
N ARG A 49 0.04 -11.09 -13.04
CA ARG A 49 -0.72 -12.31 -13.30
C ARG A 49 -0.94 -13.08 -12.01
N LEU A 50 -2.17 -13.59 -11.86
CA LEU A 50 -2.54 -14.50 -10.78
C LEU A 50 -2.95 -15.83 -11.38
N SER A 51 -2.29 -16.91 -10.97
CA SER A 51 -2.75 -18.25 -11.32
C SER A 51 -4.03 -18.59 -10.56
N LEU A 52 -4.86 -19.47 -11.13
CA LEU A 52 -6.09 -19.93 -10.50
C LEU A 52 -5.82 -20.57 -9.12
N GLY A 53 -4.74 -21.34 -9.00
CA GLY A 53 -4.32 -21.92 -7.71
C GLY A 53 -3.95 -20.86 -6.67
N ALA A 54 -3.23 -19.79 -7.07
CA ALA A 54 -2.93 -18.68 -6.18
C ALA A 54 -4.19 -17.91 -5.76
N MET A 55 -5.19 -17.82 -6.64
CA MET A 55 -6.48 -17.22 -6.36
C MET A 55 -7.26 -18.03 -5.31
N ILE A 56 -7.36 -19.34 -5.49
CA ILE A 56 -8.04 -20.24 -4.53
C ILE A 56 -7.33 -20.22 -3.18
N ARG A 57 -6.00 -20.29 -3.15
CA ARG A 57 -5.23 -20.22 -1.89
C ARG A 57 -5.50 -18.93 -1.12
N ARG A 58 -5.72 -17.80 -1.79
CA ARG A 58 -6.03 -16.52 -1.14
C ARG A 58 -7.40 -16.48 -0.47
N LEU A 59 -8.33 -17.38 -0.81
CA LEU A 59 -9.60 -17.52 -0.11
C LEU A 59 -9.39 -18.10 1.31
N PHE A 60 -8.33 -18.87 1.50
CA PHE A 60 -7.94 -19.42 2.80
C PHE A 60 -6.94 -18.45 3.47
N HIS A 61 -7.44 -17.67 4.45
CA HIS A 61 -6.76 -16.70 5.32
C HIS A 61 -5.36 -16.22 4.89
N ASN A 62 -5.26 -14.94 4.48
CA ASN A 62 -3.98 -14.32 4.12
C ASN A 62 -3.65 -13.12 5.05
N PRO A 63 -2.77 -13.28 6.06
CA PRO A 63 -2.44 -12.21 7.01
C PRO A 63 -1.86 -10.97 6.32
N ARG A 64 -1.16 -11.15 5.19
CA ARG A 64 -0.62 -10.04 4.39
C ARG A 64 -1.72 -9.20 3.74
N TRP A 65 -2.88 -9.78 3.43
CA TRP A 65 -4.01 -9.03 2.89
C TRP A 65 -4.66 -8.13 3.94
N ASN A 66 -4.80 -8.63 5.19
CA ASN A 66 -5.30 -7.82 6.30
C ASN A 66 -4.41 -6.61 6.54
N GLU A 67 -3.09 -6.81 6.49
CA GLU A 67 -2.11 -5.74 6.61
C GLU A 67 -2.24 -4.69 5.49
N SER A 68 -2.43 -5.14 4.25
CA SER A 68 -2.64 -4.22 3.11
C SER A 68 -3.92 -3.40 3.27
N LEU A 69 -5.01 -4.01 3.73
CA LEU A 69 -6.29 -3.32 3.98
C LEU A 69 -6.16 -2.30 5.12
N TYR A 70 -5.44 -2.66 6.18
CA TYR A 70 -5.13 -1.75 7.27
C TYR A 70 -4.33 -0.53 6.78
N MET A 71 -3.29 -0.75 5.97
CA MET A 71 -2.47 0.32 5.40
C MET A 71 -3.29 1.25 4.49
N VAL A 72 -4.20 0.70 3.68
CA VAL A 72 -5.14 1.50 2.88
C VAL A 72 -6.04 2.33 3.79
N THR A 73 -6.60 1.74 4.86
CA THR A 73 -7.43 2.47 5.82
C THR A 73 -6.66 3.61 6.49
N CYS A 74 -5.41 3.37 6.90
CA CYS A 74 -4.55 4.42 7.44
C CYS A 74 -4.32 5.56 6.44
N ALA A 75 -4.10 5.24 5.17
CA ALA A 75 -3.92 6.22 4.11
C ALA A 75 -5.20 7.02 3.85
N GLU A 76 -6.36 6.36 3.72
CA GLU A 76 -7.66 7.04 3.54
C GLU A 76 -7.91 8.02 4.67
N ARG A 77 -7.76 7.57 5.91
CA ARG A 77 -7.97 8.42 7.09
C ARG A 77 -6.96 9.55 7.19
N LEU A 78 -5.71 9.34 6.78
CA LEU A 78 -4.70 10.39 6.75
C LEU A 78 -5.02 11.47 5.70
N LEU A 79 -5.61 11.08 4.56
CA LEU A 79 -6.06 12.02 3.53
C LEU A 79 -7.33 12.78 3.94
N GLU A 80 -8.24 12.14 4.68
CA GLU A 80 -9.44 12.78 5.24
C GLU A 80 -9.09 13.79 6.35
N GLN A 81 -8.22 13.37 7.28
CA GLN A 81 -7.79 14.19 8.41
C GLN A 81 -6.31 13.93 8.71
N PRO A 82 -5.42 14.90 8.41
CA PRO A 82 -4.00 14.78 8.70
C PRO A 82 -3.77 14.45 10.18
N SER A 83 -3.00 13.39 10.44
CA SER A 83 -2.75 12.86 11.77
C SER A 83 -1.34 12.29 11.85
N ARG A 84 -0.54 12.84 12.77
CA ARG A 84 0.83 12.38 13.04
C ARG A 84 0.87 10.90 13.40
N PHE A 85 -0.09 10.42 14.19
CA PHE A 85 -0.20 9.01 14.57
C PHE A 85 -0.32 8.09 13.35
N ARG A 86 -1.12 8.46 12.34
CA ARG A 86 -1.30 7.63 11.13
C ARG A 86 -0.08 7.68 10.22
N GLU A 87 0.57 8.83 10.12
CA GLU A 87 1.85 8.97 9.40
C GLU A 87 2.92 8.05 10.03
N GLU A 88 3.07 8.09 11.35
CA GLU A 88 4.01 7.24 12.10
C GLU A 88 3.68 5.76 11.95
N GLU A 89 2.40 5.38 11.97
CA GLU A 89 1.99 3.99 11.81
C GLU A 89 2.28 3.45 10.39
N ILE A 90 2.07 4.27 9.35
CA ILE A 90 2.44 3.91 7.98
C ILE A 90 3.96 3.75 7.86
N LEU A 91 4.74 4.71 8.39
CA LEU A 91 6.20 4.64 8.40
C LEU A 91 6.70 3.40 9.13
N ARG A 92 6.19 3.15 10.34
CA ARG A 92 6.58 2.00 11.16
C ARG A 92 6.38 0.69 10.39
N ARG A 93 5.24 0.52 9.72
CA ARG A 93 4.94 -0.70 8.96
C ARG A 93 5.79 -0.84 7.70
N ILE A 94 6.12 0.27 7.03
CA ILE A 94 7.07 0.27 5.92
C ILE A 94 8.45 -0.19 6.40
N THR A 95 8.94 0.40 7.49
CA THR A 95 10.23 0.05 8.08
C THR A 95 10.27 -1.41 8.51
N THR A 96 9.25 -1.92 9.21
CA THR A 96 9.17 -3.34 9.59
C THR A 96 9.15 -4.28 8.38
N ALA A 97 8.49 -3.92 7.29
CA ALA A 97 8.49 -4.72 6.05
C ALA A 97 9.87 -4.74 5.37
N ILE A 98 10.64 -3.66 5.50
CA ILE A 98 12.03 -3.59 5.02
C ILE A 98 12.93 -4.46 5.91
N GLU A 99 12.88 -4.27 7.23
CA GLU A 99 13.71 -4.99 8.21
C GLU A 99 13.47 -6.50 8.21
N SER A 100 12.23 -6.93 8.00
CA SER A 100 11.87 -8.36 7.88
C SER A 100 12.27 -8.98 6.54
N GLY A 101 12.80 -8.20 5.59
CA GLY A 101 13.12 -8.66 4.24
C GLY A 101 11.90 -8.95 3.36
N GLU A 102 10.67 -8.57 3.78
CA GLU A 102 9.48 -8.66 2.93
C GLU A 102 9.69 -7.84 1.64
N ILE A 103 10.36 -6.70 1.78
CA ILE A 103 10.79 -5.84 0.68
C ILE A 103 12.25 -6.14 0.39
N GLY A 104 12.50 -7.09 -0.53
CA GLY A 104 13.84 -7.63 -0.84
C GLY A 104 14.80 -6.69 -1.60
N TRP A 105 14.51 -5.40 -1.67
CA TRP A 105 15.34 -4.37 -2.28
C TRP A 105 15.49 -3.24 -1.26
N ALA A 106 16.57 -3.26 -0.48
CA ALA A 106 16.95 -2.14 0.36
C ALA A 106 18.43 -1.85 0.09
N PRO A 107 18.80 -0.67 -0.43
CA PRO A 107 20.20 -0.30 -0.61
C PRO A 107 20.92 -0.35 0.74
N ALA A 108 22.15 -0.91 0.77
CA ALA A 108 22.93 -1.03 2.00
C ALA A 108 23.22 0.32 2.67
N GLN A 109 23.17 1.41 1.90
CA GLN A 109 23.44 2.77 2.33
C GLN A 109 22.21 3.57 2.76
N ALA A 110 21.00 3.04 2.59
CA ALA A 110 19.77 3.77 2.91
C ALA A 110 19.67 4.05 4.42
N ARG A 111 19.58 5.34 4.78
CA ARG A 111 19.52 5.80 6.19
C ARG A 111 18.17 6.34 6.58
N PHE A 112 17.35 6.72 5.60
CA PHE A 112 16.03 7.27 5.82
C PHE A 112 15.01 6.62 4.92
N VAL A 113 13.75 6.68 5.34
CA VAL A 113 12.59 6.28 4.57
C VAL A 113 11.58 7.42 4.55
N ARG A 114 10.99 7.63 3.39
CA ARG A 114 9.89 8.57 3.19
C ARG A 114 8.78 7.86 2.44
N PHE A 115 7.53 8.23 2.68
CA PHE A 115 6.42 7.71 1.90
C PHE A 115 5.58 8.84 1.30
N ARG A 116 4.83 8.49 0.27
CA ARG A 116 3.82 9.34 -0.34
C ARG A 116 2.56 8.54 -0.62
N ILE A 117 1.42 9.22 -0.61
CA ILE A 117 0.13 8.64 -0.97
C ILE A 117 -0.30 9.21 -2.31
N LEU A 118 -0.67 8.32 -3.22
CA LEU A 118 -1.14 8.64 -4.55
C LEU A 118 -2.59 8.20 -4.72
N ILE A 119 -3.32 8.94 -5.54
CA ILE A 119 -4.62 8.55 -6.05
C ILE A 119 -4.51 8.39 -7.55
N LEU A 120 -4.91 7.21 -8.04
CA LEU A 120 -4.98 6.92 -9.46
C LEU A 120 -6.32 7.42 -9.99
N LYS A 121 -6.30 8.31 -10.98
CA LYS A 121 -7.50 8.72 -11.71
C LYS A 121 -7.39 8.27 -13.15
N ARG A 122 -8.45 7.66 -13.67
CA ARG A 122 -8.56 7.36 -15.10
C ARG A 122 -9.25 8.54 -15.78
N GLN A 123 -8.55 9.22 -16.68
CA GLN A 123 -9.10 10.29 -17.51
C GLN A 123 -8.80 9.98 -18.98
N THR A 124 -9.86 9.91 -19.81
CA THR A 124 -9.75 9.77 -21.27
C THR A 124 -8.85 8.60 -21.72
N GLY A 125 -9.00 7.44 -21.07
CA GLY A 125 -8.21 6.23 -21.38
C GLY A 125 -6.81 6.18 -20.77
N ARG A 126 -6.31 7.26 -20.18
CA ARG A 126 -5.02 7.30 -19.48
C ARG A 126 -5.20 7.23 -17.97
N VAL A 127 -4.30 6.53 -17.29
CA VAL A 127 -4.22 6.50 -15.82
C VAL A 127 -3.22 7.58 -15.41
N THR A 128 -3.68 8.57 -14.64
CA THR A 128 -2.85 9.63 -14.11
C THR A 128 -2.68 9.43 -12.60
N GLU A 129 -1.44 9.49 -12.13
CA GLU A 129 -1.13 9.46 -10.71
C GLU A 129 -1.15 10.89 -10.15
N ARG A 130 -1.87 11.10 -9.05
CA ARG A 130 -1.83 12.36 -8.31
C ARG A 130 -1.29 12.11 -6.92
N VAL A 131 -0.17 12.74 -6.58
CA VAL A 131 0.34 12.74 -5.20
C VAL A 131 -0.58 13.60 -4.34
N MET A 132 -1.08 13.01 -3.26
CA MET A 132 -2.01 13.66 -2.33
C MET A 132 -1.33 14.00 -0.99
N PHE A 133 -0.28 13.26 -0.63
CA PHE A 133 0.46 13.46 0.61
C PHE A 133 1.91 12.97 0.44
N THR A 134 2.85 13.66 1.09
CA THR A 134 4.25 13.24 1.21
C THR A 134 4.66 13.40 2.67
N SER A 135 5.19 12.34 3.26
CA SER A 135 5.63 12.33 4.66
C SER A 135 6.93 13.09 4.83
N THR A 136 7.23 13.43 6.08
CA THR A 136 8.61 13.75 6.46
C THR A 136 9.51 12.51 6.35
N ALA A 137 10.82 12.70 6.16
CA ALA A 137 11.76 11.57 6.13
C ALA A 137 12.01 11.07 7.56
N ALA A 138 11.79 9.78 7.78
CA ALA A 138 12.08 9.11 9.04
C ALA A 138 13.39 8.34 8.94
N ARG A 139 14.13 8.24 10.04
CA ARG A 139 15.36 7.47 10.09
C ARG A 139 15.05 5.97 10.09
N LEU A 140 15.77 5.21 9.27
CA LEU A 140 15.79 3.75 9.34
C LEU A 140 16.71 3.31 10.48
N ALA A 141 16.33 2.30 11.24
CA ALA A 141 17.26 1.68 12.16
C ALA A 141 18.44 1.07 11.36
N PRO A 142 19.68 1.09 11.89
CA PRO A 142 20.78 0.41 11.23
C PRO A 142 20.44 -1.08 11.08
N SER A 143 20.59 -1.61 9.86
CA SER A 143 20.50 -3.06 9.63
C SER A 143 21.52 -3.76 10.55
N PRO A 144 21.13 -4.82 11.28
CA PRO A 144 22.02 -5.54 12.20
C PRO A 144 23.16 -6.28 11.47
#